data_AF-A0A351VAV3-F1
#
_entry.id   AF-A0A351VAV3-F1
#
_cell.length_a   1.000
_cell.length_b   1.000
_cell.length_c   1.000
_cell.angle_alpha   90.00
_cell.angle_beta   90.00
_cell.angle_gamma   90.00
#
_symmetry.space_group_name_H-M   'P 1'
#
loop_
_entity.id
_entity.type
_entity.pdbx_description
1 polymer ?
#
loop_
_entity_poly.entity_id
_entity_poly.type
_entity_poly.pdbx_seq_one_letter_code
_entity_poly.pdbx_strand_id
1 'polypeptide(L)'
;MNEYNLKLDYYGLLNLHKALLEAKFHTMPDNEEVSGSPFVAGLCIQVRDLLIESDKGIQWKSWFQLSNRPDRRNQAIILMRKCKRWNKAASDEKSKIACNFLAPFLFDEQELKKVITEVESG
;
A
#
# COMPACT_ATOMS: atom_id res chain seq x y z
N MET A 1 6.00 7.18 23.29
CA MET A 1 5.31 7.81 22.14
C MET A 1 3.85 7.90 22.52
N ASN A 2 3.19 9.05 22.32
CA ASN A 2 1.77 9.18 22.66
C ASN A 2 0.94 8.58 21.53
N GLU A 3 0.02 7.68 21.86
CA GLU A 3 -0.96 7.14 20.93
C GLU A 3 -2.22 8.01 20.95
N TYR A 4 -2.79 8.24 19.77
CA TYR A 4 -4.01 9.04 19.61
C TYR A 4 -5.10 8.19 18.99
N ASN A 5 -6.31 8.30 19.53
CA ASN A 5 -7.49 7.60 19.01
C ASN A 5 -8.22 8.45 17.98
N LEU A 6 -8.32 7.97 16.75
CA LEU A 6 -9.10 8.61 15.70
C LEU A 6 -10.54 8.05 15.72
N LYS A 7 -11.53 8.91 15.96
CA LYS A 7 -12.95 8.52 15.94
C LYS A 7 -13.55 8.81 14.57
N LEU A 8 -13.88 7.76 13.82
CA LEU A 8 -14.54 7.84 12.51
C LEU A 8 -15.74 6.91 12.48
N ASP A 9 -16.81 7.33 11.79
CA ASP A 9 -17.85 6.39 11.35
C ASP A 9 -17.38 5.64 10.08
N TYR A 10 -18.21 4.72 9.58
CA TYR A 10 -17.90 3.94 8.38
C TYR A 10 -17.57 4.83 7.17
N TYR A 11 -18.30 5.94 7.00
CA TYR A 11 -18.10 6.83 5.86
C TYR A 11 -16.84 7.68 5.99
N GLY A 12 -16.49 8.10 7.20
CA GLY A 12 -15.22 8.75 7.51
C GLY A 12 -14.06 7.82 7.23
N LEU A 13 -14.13 6.56 7.67
CA LEU A 13 -13.12 5.54 7.40
C LEU A 13 -12.98 5.25 5.89
N LEU A 14 -14.10 5.11 5.19
CA LEU A 14 -14.13 4.90 3.74
C LEU A 14 -13.52 6.07 2.96
N ASN A 15 -13.83 7.31 3.32
CA ASN A 15 -13.28 8.46 2.63
C ASN A 15 -11.80 8.69 2.99
N LEU A 16 -11.39 8.37 4.22
CA LEU A 16 -9.96 8.34 4.57
C LEU A 16 -9.21 7.31 3.73
N HIS A 17 -9.76 6.10 3.56
CA HIS A 17 -9.20 5.08 2.68
C HIS A 17 -9.02 5.61 1.24
N LYS A 18 -10.04 6.24 0.67
CA LYS A 18 -9.97 6.81 -0.69
C LYS A 18 -8.88 7.87 -0.81
N ALA A 19 -8.81 8.80 0.15
CA ALA A 19 -7.82 9.87 0.14
C ALA A 19 -6.39 9.33 0.25
N LEU A 20 -6.16 8.36 1.15
CA LEU A 20 -4.87 7.69 1.30
C LEU A 20 -4.49 6.91 0.04
N LEU A 21 -5.45 6.22 -0.58
CA LEU A 21 -5.21 5.46 -1.81
C LEU A 21 -4.82 6.39 -2.97
N GLU A 22 -5.53 7.50 -3.13
CA GLU A 22 -5.23 8.50 -4.15
C GLU A 22 -3.81 9.03 -3.99
N ALA A 23 -3.48 9.52 -2.79
CA ALA A 23 -2.15 10.08 -2.51
C ALA A 23 -1.03 9.06 -2.68
N LYS A 24 -1.23 7.82 -2.22
CA LYS A 24 -0.19 6.78 -2.22
C LYS A 24 0.11 6.26 -3.63
N PHE A 25 -0.91 6.11 -4.47
CA PHE A 25 -0.78 5.50 -5.80
C PHE A 25 -0.76 6.52 -6.95
N HIS A 26 -0.74 7.81 -6.65
CA HIS A 26 -0.55 8.86 -7.65
C HIS A 26 0.80 8.68 -8.36
N THR A 27 0.81 8.52 -9.68
CA THR A 27 2.02 8.16 -10.46
C THR A 27 2.98 9.33 -10.71
N MET A 28 2.51 10.55 -10.45
CA MET A 28 3.26 11.82 -10.53
C MET A 28 3.04 12.67 -9.27
N PRO A 29 3.35 12.18 -8.07
CA PRO A 29 3.04 12.89 -6.83
C PRO A 29 3.97 14.09 -6.66
N ASP A 30 3.46 15.21 -6.13
CA ASP A 30 4.32 16.34 -5.74
C ASP A 30 5.30 15.94 -4.62
N ASN A 31 4.90 14.99 -3.78
CA ASN A 31 5.74 14.41 -2.74
C ASN A 31 5.87 12.88 -2.91
N GLU A 32 6.99 12.45 -3.50
CA GLU A 32 7.32 11.04 -3.74
C GLU A 32 7.49 10.21 -2.44
N GLU A 33 7.71 10.86 -1.30
CA GLU A 33 7.89 10.15 -0.02
C GLU A 33 6.58 9.55 0.50
N VAL A 34 5.42 10.06 0.06
CA VAL A 34 4.10 9.54 0.47
C VAL A 34 3.93 8.09 0.02
N SER A 35 4.29 7.78 -1.22
CA SER A 35 4.07 6.44 -1.81
C SER A 35 4.92 5.36 -1.13
N GLY A 36 6.16 5.67 -0.77
CA GLY A 36 7.10 4.73 -0.14
C GLY A 36 7.17 4.81 1.39
N SER A 37 6.43 5.72 2.02
CA SER A 37 6.51 5.96 3.46
C SER A 37 6.01 4.75 4.28
N PRO A 38 6.81 4.20 5.21
CA PRO A 38 6.36 3.15 6.11
C PRO A 38 5.26 3.63 7.06
N PHE A 39 5.25 4.92 7.42
CA PHE A 39 4.22 5.48 8.28
C PHE A 39 2.87 5.57 7.55
N VAL A 40 2.86 6.04 6.30
CA VAL A 40 1.64 6.08 5.47
C VAL A 40 1.17 4.66 5.17
N ALA A 41 2.08 3.73 4.87
CA ALA A 41 1.74 2.32 4.70
C ALA A 41 1.05 1.74 5.95
N GLY A 42 1.58 2.03 7.14
CA GLY A 42 0.98 1.66 8.42
C GLY A 42 -0.43 2.22 8.62
N LEU A 43 -0.65 3.50 8.28
CA LEU A 43 -1.99 4.11 8.32
C LEU A 43 -2.96 3.43 7.34
N CYS A 44 -2.53 3.16 6.11
CA CYS A 44 -3.34 2.43 5.12
C CYS A 44 -3.73 1.04 5.62
N ILE A 45 -2.81 0.33 6.29
CA ILE A 45 -3.04 -0.98 6.89
C ILE A 45 -4.07 -0.90 8.02
N GLN A 46 -3.94 0.06 8.94
CA GLN A 46 -4.93 0.24 10.01
C GLN A 46 -6.33 0.53 9.46
N VAL A 47 -6.42 1.42 8.46
CA VAL A 47 -7.69 1.74 7.80
C VAL A 47 -8.29 0.52 7.11
N ARG A 48 -7.46 -0.29 6.44
CA ARG A 48 -7.88 -1.56 5.85
C ARG A 48 -8.45 -2.51 6.89
N ASP A 49 -7.73 -2.71 7.98
CA ASP A 49 -8.11 -3.69 9.00
C ASP A 49 -9.47 -3.31 9.61
N LEU A 50 -9.68 -2.03 9.92
CA LEU A 50 -10.97 -1.51 10.37
C LEU A 50 -12.10 -1.69 9.32
N LEU A 51 -11.80 -1.54 8.02
CA LEU A 51 -12.79 -1.79 6.97
C LEU A 51 -13.13 -3.29 6.83
N ILE A 52 -12.14 -4.17 7.03
CA ILE A 52 -12.34 -5.62 7.05
C ILE A 52 -13.14 -6.07 8.27
N GLU A 53 -13.00 -5.39 9.41
CA GLU A 53 -13.77 -5.67 10.64
C GLU A 53 -15.21 -5.14 10.60
N SER A 54 -15.55 -4.27 9.65
CA SER A 54 -16.91 -3.75 9.48
C SER A 54 -17.91 -4.82 8.99
N ASP A 55 -19.20 -4.50 9.04
CA ASP A 55 -20.28 -5.35 8.47
C ASP A 55 -20.10 -5.69 6.98
N LYS A 56 -19.24 -4.95 6.28
CA LYS A 56 -18.89 -5.17 4.86
C LYS A 56 -17.55 -5.89 4.69
N GLY A 57 -17.04 -6.52 5.74
CA GLY A 57 -15.71 -7.10 5.82
C GLY A 57 -15.37 -8.10 4.71
N ILE A 58 -16.32 -8.95 4.31
CA ILE A 58 -16.12 -9.93 3.22
C ILE A 58 -15.82 -9.23 1.89
N GLN A 59 -16.58 -8.19 1.56
CA GLN A 59 -16.37 -7.40 0.35
C GLN A 59 -15.00 -6.70 0.39
N TRP A 60 -14.65 -6.11 1.54
CA TRP A 60 -13.37 -5.44 1.72
C TRP A 60 -12.19 -6.39 1.64
N LYS A 61 -12.26 -7.55 2.28
CA LYS A 61 -11.20 -8.56 2.23
C LYS A 61 -10.92 -9.02 0.80
N SER A 62 -11.96 -9.16 -0.03
CA SER A 62 -11.83 -9.42 -1.46
C SER A 62 -11.25 -8.22 -2.21
N TRP A 63 -11.71 -7.00 -1.90
CA TRP A 63 -11.21 -5.76 -2.51
C TRP A 63 -9.71 -5.56 -2.27
N PHE A 64 -9.22 -5.91 -1.07
CA PHE A 64 -7.83 -5.76 -0.66
C PHE A 64 -6.90 -6.86 -1.17
N GLN A 65 -7.40 -7.92 -1.83
CA GLN A 65 -6.49 -8.88 -2.48
C GLN A 65 -5.74 -8.19 -3.62
N LEU A 66 -4.40 -8.26 -3.61
CA LEU A 66 -3.56 -7.64 -4.65
C LEU A 66 -3.88 -8.20 -6.04
N SER A 67 -4.12 -9.51 -6.13
CA SER A 67 -4.56 -10.20 -7.35
C SER A 67 -5.84 -9.63 -7.97
N ASN A 68 -6.72 -9.01 -7.17
CA ASN A 68 -7.92 -8.35 -7.65
C ASN A 68 -7.68 -6.90 -8.11
N ARG A 69 -6.46 -6.36 -7.93
CA ARG A 69 -6.10 -4.96 -8.18
C ARG A 69 -4.84 -4.84 -9.03
N PRO A 70 -4.83 -5.39 -10.26
CA PRO A 70 -3.67 -5.29 -11.17
C PRO A 70 -3.32 -3.84 -11.50
N ASP A 71 -4.31 -2.93 -11.55
CA ASP A 71 -4.11 -1.49 -11.74
C ASP A 71 -3.22 -0.90 -10.63
N ARG A 72 -3.52 -1.20 -9.36
CA ARG A 72 -2.78 -0.67 -8.21
C ARG A 72 -1.42 -1.34 -8.04
N ARG A 73 -1.33 -2.64 -8.33
CA ARG A 73 -0.05 -3.36 -8.45
C ARG A 73 0.88 -2.66 -9.44
N ASN A 74 0.38 -2.36 -10.64
CA ASN A 74 1.19 -1.73 -11.69
C ASN A 74 1.59 -0.29 -11.32
N GLN A 75 0.71 0.49 -10.69
CA GLN A 75 1.05 1.80 -10.14
C GLN A 75 2.16 1.72 -9.08
N ALA A 76 2.09 0.75 -8.16
CA ALA A 76 3.15 0.53 -7.18
C ALA A 76 4.49 0.21 -7.85
N ILE A 77 4.50 -0.64 -8.88
CA ILE A 77 5.72 -0.98 -9.64
C ILE A 77 6.34 0.26 -10.27
N ILE A 78 5.53 1.11 -10.93
CA ILE A 78 6.00 2.38 -11.51
C ILE A 78 6.65 3.27 -10.44
N LEU A 79 6.02 3.38 -9.28
CA LEU A 79 6.52 4.21 -8.18
C LEU A 79 7.78 3.62 -7.53
N MET A 80 7.86 2.29 -7.39
CA MET A 80 9.05 1.61 -6.88
C MET A 80 10.26 1.81 -7.79
N ARG A 81 10.08 1.73 -9.13
CA ARG A 81 11.16 2.02 -10.09
C ARG A 81 11.73 3.43 -9.98
N LYS A 82 10.89 4.41 -9.60
CA LYS A 82 11.31 5.80 -9.34
C LYS A 82 11.95 5.98 -7.96
N CYS A 83 11.79 5.01 -7.06
CA CYS A 83 12.26 5.14 -5.68
C CYS A 83 13.79 5.04 -5.60
N LYS A 84 14.46 6.14 -5.25
CA LYS A 84 15.93 6.16 -5.08
C LYS A 84 16.43 5.17 -4.03
N ARG A 85 15.63 4.88 -3.00
CA ARG A 85 15.98 3.91 -1.95
C ARG A 85 15.98 2.47 -2.48
N TRP A 86 15.09 2.15 -3.42
CA TRP A 86 15.02 0.82 -4.04
C TRP A 86 16.33 0.43 -4.71
N ASN A 87 16.89 1.34 -5.53
CA ASN A 87 18.11 1.09 -6.30
C ASN A 87 19.36 0.84 -5.45
N LYS A 88 19.34 1.28 -4.18
CA LYS A 88 20.45 1.12 -3.23
C LYS A 88 20.19 0.04 -2.19
N ALA A 89 19.00 -0.54 -2.17
CA ALA A 89 18.59 -1.50 -1.15
C ALA A 89 19.19 -2.88 -1.43
N ALA A 90 19.60 -3.56 -0.35
CA ALA A 90 19.88 -4.99 -0.39
C ALA A 90 18.57 -5.79 -0.57
N SER A 91 18.70 -7.08 -0.90
CA SER A 91 17.55 -7.93 -1.26
C SER A 91 16.48 -8.01 -0.16
N ASP A 92 16.88 -8.06 1.11
CA ASP A 92 16.00 -8.10 2.27
C ASP A 92 15.24 -6.77 2.47
N GLU A 93 15.93 -5.65 2.23
CA GLU A 93 15.35 -4.32 2.34
C GLU A 93 14.39 -4.02 1.18
N LYS A 94 14.63 -4.57 -0.02
CA LYS A 94 13.69 -4.47 -1.16
C LYS A 94 12.33 -5.08 -0.83
N SER A 95 12.28 -6.18 -0.09
CA SER A 95 11.01 -6.76 0.36
C SER A 95 10.25 -5.79 1.28
N LYS A 96 10.93 -5.11 2.21
CA LYS A 96 10.27 -4.11 3.08
C LYS A 96 9.78 -2.91 2.29
N ILE A 97 10.58 -2.43 1.35
CA ILE A 97 10.18 -1.33 0.46
C ILE A 97 8.95 -1.75 -0.35
N ALA A 98 8.96 -2.93 -0.96
CA ALA A 98 7.82 -3.44 -1.72
C ALA A 98 6.55 -3.55 -0.85
N CYS A 99 6.65 -4.07 0.37
CA CYS A 99 5.53 -4.11 1.30
C CYS A 99 4.96 -2.71 1.59
N ASN A 100 5.83 -1.72 1.77
CA ASN A 100 5.40 -0.34 1.98
C ASN A 100 4.64 0.20 0.77
N PHE A 101 5.15 0.01 -0.45
CA PHE A 101 4.47 0.48 -1.67
C PHE A 101 3.17 -0.29 -1.98
N LEU A 102 3.12 -1.58 -1.67
CA LEU A 102 1.95 -2.43 -1.91
C LEU A 102 0.86 -2.30 -0.84
N ALA A 103 1.14 -1.67 0.31
CA ALA A 103 0.09 -1.37 1.28
C ALA A 103 -1.04 -0.55 0.62
N PRO A 104 -2.32 -0.82 0.90
CA PRO A 104 -2.84 -1.73 1.93
C PRO A 104 -3.05 -3.18 1.50
N PHE A 105 -2.65 -3.60 0.30
CA PHE A 105 -3.09 -4.89 -0.25
C PHE A 105 -2.61 -6.10 0.56
N LEU A 106 -3.43 -7.15 0.54
CA LEU A 106 -3.14 -8.50 1.00
C LEU A 106 -2.54 -9.26 -0.17
N PHE A 107 -1.41 -9.92 0.08
CA PHE A 107 -0.71 -10.71 -0.91
C PHE A 107 0.14 -11.77 -0.22
N ASP A 108 0.45 -12.85 -0.94
CA ASP A 108 1.36 -13.88 -0.46
C ASP A 108 2.82 -13.61 -0.85
N GLU A 109 3.72 -14.49 -0.40
CA GLU A 109 5.15 -14.39 -0.71
C GLU A 109 5.44 -14.54 -2.20
N GLN A 110 4.63 -15.31 -2.95
CA GLN A 110 4.83 -15.50 -4.38
C GLN A 110 4.45 -14.25 -5.17
N GLU A 111 3.33 -13.62 -4.82
CA GLU A 111 2.90 -12.34 -5.38
C GLU A 111 3.94 -11.25 -5.09
N LEU A 112 4.47 -11.19 -3.87
CA LEU A 112 5.54 -10.25 -3.51
C LEU A 112 6.79 -10.49 -4.37
N LYS A 113 7.27 -11.73 -4.47
CA LYS A 113 8.43 -12.09 -5.30
C LYS A 113 8.22 -11.69 -6.76
N LYS A 114 7.05 -11.97 -7.34
CA LYS A 114 6.70 -11.57 -8.72
C LYS A 114 6.78 -10.05 -8.90
N VAL A 115 6.25 -9.28 -7.96
CA VAL A 115 6.33 -7.81 -8.01
C VAL A 115 7.79 -7.35 -7.95
N ILE A 116 8.58 -7.85 -7.00
CA ILE A 116 10.00 -7.49 -6.87
C ILE A 116 10.76 -7.79 -8.16
N THR A 117 10.60 -9.00 -8.73
CA THR A 117 11.23 -9.37 -9.99
C THR A 117 10.83 -8.45 -11.14
N GLU A 118 9.55 -8.07 -11.22
CA GLU A 118 9.09 -7.16 -12.28
C GLU A 118 9.70 -5.76 -12.14
N VAL A 119 9.82 -5.23 -10.91
CA VAL A 119 10.50 -3.95 -10.66
C VAL A 119 11.96 -4.02 -11.10
N GLU A 120 12.67 -5.12 -10.79
CA GLU A 120 14.09 -5.29 -11.17
C GLU A 120 14.30 -5.45 -12.69
N SER A 121 13.31 -5.99 -13.41
CA SER A 121 13.44 -6.32 -14.83
C SER A 121 13.25 -5.16 -15.81
N GLY A 122 12.81 -3.99 -15.35
CA GLY A 122 12.50 -2.84 -16.22
C GLY A 122 13.00 -1.53 -15.65
#